data_AF-A0A0W1DP54-F1
#
_entry.id   AF-A0A0W1DP54-F1
#
_cell.length_a   1.000
_cell.length_b   1.000
_cell.length_c   1.000
_cell.angle_alpha   90.00
_cell.angle_beta   90.00
_cell.angle_gamma   90.00
#
_symmetry.space_group_name_H-M   'P 1'
#
loop_
_entity.id
_entity.type
_entity.pdbx_description
1 polymer ?
#
loop_
_entity_poly.entity_id
_entity_poly.type
_entity_poly.pdbx_seq_one_letter_code
_entity_poly.pdbx_strand_id
1 'polypeptide(L)'
;MEGSDGTHGSPVDAIHPAPAGFTDAQLLADPILRYFHFAHLPPSLQVTSIKFYELACYIIDTLPRNAERSVALRKLLEAKDAAVRANVT
;
A
#
# COMPACT_ATOMS: atom_id res chain seq x y z
N MET A 1 19.69 -24.25 -38.63
CA MET A 1 18.88 -24.60 -37.45
C MET A 1 19.53 -23.92 -36.26
N GLU A 2 19.07 -22.72 -35.93
CA GLU A 2 19.02 -22.23 -34.55
C GLU A 2 17.96 -21.12 -34.50
N GLY A 3 17.29 -21.07 -33.37
CA GLY A 3 15.89 -20.71 -33.22
C GLY A 3 15.57 -19.23 -33.41
N SER A 4 14.34 -19.06 -33.85
CA SER A 4 13.48 -17.89 -33.89
C SER A 4 13.35 -17.10 -32.58
N ASP A 5 13.26 -15.78 -32.75
CA ASP A 5 12.29 -14.81 -32.21
C ASP A 5 11.84 -14.91 -30.73
N GLY A 6 11.88 -13.76 -30.07
CA GLY A 6 11.49 -13.61 -28.67
C GLY A 6 11.54 -12.17 -28.18
N THR A 7 10.84 -11.26 -28.87
CA THR A 7 10.40 -9.98 -28.30
C THR A 7 9.70 -10.17 -26.96
N HIS A 8 10.22 -9.60 -25.87
CA HIS A 8 9.47 -9.25 -24.64
C HIS A 8 10.04 -7.88 -24.21
N GLY A 9 9.45 -6.74 -24.56
CA GLY A 9 8.16 -6.28 -24.04
C GLY A 9 8.44 -5.27 -22.92
N SER A 10 8.45 -3.98 -23.24
CA SER A 10 8.62 -2.88 -22.28
C SER A 10 7.54 -2.95 -21.19
N PRO A 11 7.84 -2.74 -19.90
CA PRO A 11 6.82 -2.71 -18.85
C PRO A 11 6.23 -1.29 -18.80
N VAL A 12 5.54 -0.87 -19.85
CA VAL A 12 4.91 0.45 -19.94
C VAL A 12 3.40 0.36 -20.07
N ASP A 13 2.76 -0.65 -19.48
CA ASP A 13 1.28 -0.75 -19.42
C ASP A 13 0.81 -1.51 -18.17
N ALA A 14 1.55 -1.41 -17.06
CA ALA A 14 1.01 -1.83 -15.78
C ALA A 14 0.04 -0.75 -15.30
N ILE A 15 -1.20 -0.78 -15.82
CA ILE A 15 -2.33 -0.22 -15.09
C ILE A 15 -2.26 -0.88 -13.72
N HIS A 16 -1.75 -0.15 -12.72
CA HIS A 16 -1.69 -0.65 -11.36
C HIS A 16 -3.13 -0.99 -10.97
N PRO A 17 -3.47 -2.29 -10.82
CA PRO A 17 -4.82 -2.66 -10.48
C PRO A 17 -5.19 -1.96 -9.17
N ALA A 18 -6.46 -1.56 -9.03
CA ALA A 18 -6.95 -1.03 -7.77
C ALA A 18 -6.51 -1.98 -6.65
N PRO A 19 -5.88 -1.48 -5.57
CA PRO A 19 -5.34 -2.38 -4.56
C PRO A 19 -6.49 -3.18 -3.96
N ALA A 20 -6.51 -4.47 -4.27
CA ALA A 20 -7.26 -5.42 -3.49
C ALA A 20 -6.74 -5.31 -2.04
N GLY A 21 -7.61 -5.57 -1.07
CA GLY A 21 -7.25 -5.65 0.36
C GLY A 21 -5.86 -6.25 0.62
N PHE A 22 -5.24 -5.92 1.76
CA PHE A 22 -4.05 -6.67 2.19
C PHE A 22 -4.39 -8.16 2.29
N THR A 23 -3.60 -9.00 1.63
CA THR A 23 -3.72 -10.46 1.70
C THR A 23 -3.29 -10.96 3.08
N ASP A 24 -3.74 -12.15 3.47
CA ASP A 24 -3.33 -12.78 4.74
C ASP A 24 -1.81 -12.96 4.84
N ALA A 25 -1.15 -13.28 3.72
CA ALA A 25 0.29 -13.40 3.65
C ALA A 25 1.01 -12.07 3.90
N GLN A 26 0.49 -10.95 3.34
CA GLN A 26 1.02 -9.61 3.60
C GLN A 26 0.79 -9.19 5.06
N LEU A 27 -0.39 -9.48 5.62
CA LEU A 27 -0.69 -9.19 7.03
C LEU A 27 0.19 -10.02 7.99
N LEU A 28 0.53 -11.25 7.64
CA LEU A 28 1.47 -12.07 8.40
C LEU A 28 2.90 -11.52 8.31
N ALA A 29 3.32 -11.08 7.12
CA ALA A 29 4.67 -10.56 6.87
C ALA A 29 4.90 -9.17 7.48
N ASP A 30 3.87 -8.33 7.47
CA ASP A 30 3.85 -6.94 7.93
C ASP A 30 2.57 -6.67 8.75
N PRO A 31 2.51 -7.09 10.04
CA PRO A 31 1.31 -6.96 10.87
C PRO A 31 0.78 -5.54 11.06
N ILE A 32 1.60 -4.52 10.80
CA ILE A 32 1.23 -3.11 10.86
C ILE A 32 0.13 -2.73 9.85
N LEU A 33 0.02 -3.47 8.73
CA LEU A 33 -0.94 -3.20 7.67
C LEU A 33 -2.40 -3.21 8.16
N ARG A 34 -2.71 -3.98 9.21
CA ARG A 34 -4.03 -3.99 9.84
C ARG A 34 -4.52 -2.61 10.27
N TYR A 35 -3.60 -1.72 10.68
CA TYR A 35 -3.91 -0.38 11.16
C TYR A 35 -4.22 0.60 10.04
N PHE A 36 -3.98 0.24 8.77
CA PHE A 36 -4.37 1.06 7.63
C PHE A 36 -5.82 0.84 7.18
N HIS A 37 -6.52 -0.16 7.70
CA HIS A 37 -7.96 -0.29 7.48
C HIS A 37 -8.69 0.96 8.01
N PHE A 38 -9.67 1.44 7.24
CA PHE A 38 -10.37 2.69 7.54
C PHE A 38 -11.90 2.53 7.56
N ALA A 39 -12.43 1.37 7.18
CA ALA A 39 -13.87 1.12 7.12
C ALA A 39 -14.60 1.30 8.47
N HIS A 40 -13.86 1.24 9.59
CA HIS A 40 -14.39 1.47 10.94
C HIS A 40 -14.53 2.95 11.31
N LEU A 41 -13.96 3.87 10.51
CA LEU A 41 -14.03 5.30 10.76
C LEU A 41 -15.35 5.89 10.23
N PRO A 42 -15.84 7.02 10.76
CA PRO A 42 -16.91 7.80 10.15
C PRO A 42 -16.56 8.24 8.71
N PRO A 43 -17.53 8.36 7.79
CA PRO A 43 -17.27 8.69 6.38
C PRO A 43 -16.40 9.94 6.17
N SER A 44 -16.55 10.97 7.00
CA SER A 44 -15.75 12.20 6.96
C SER A 44 -14.27 11.98 7.25
N LEU A 45 -13.91 10.94 8.00
CA LEU A 45 -12.52 10.61 8.32
C LEU A 45 -11.94 9.57 7.35
N GLN A 46 -12.80 8.76 6.73
CA GLN A 46 -12.38 7.78 5.72
C GLN A 46 -11.72 8.45 4.51
N VAL A 47 -12.23 9.61 4.07
CA VAL A 47 -11.68 10.34 2.90
C VAL A 47 -10.23 10.75 3.07
N THR A 48 -9.78 11.01 4.30
CA THR A 48 -8.36 11.29 4.61
C THR A 48 -7.58 9.99 4.76
N SER A 49 -8.14 9.03 5.51
CA SER A 49 -7.47 7.76 5.82
C SER A 49 -7.19 6.89 4.59
N ILE A 50 -8.07 6.91 3.58
CA ILE A 50 -7.94 6.12 2.35
C ILE A 50 -6.64 6.41 1.60
N LYS A 51 -6.12 7.64 1.65
CA LYS A 51 -4.87 8.02 0.98
C LYS A 51 -3.65 7.35 1.58
N PHE A 52 -3.68 7.11 2.89
CA PHE A 52 -2.62 6.38 3.57
C PHE A 52 -2.74 4.87 3.33
N TYR A 53 -3.96 4.35 3.22
CA TYR A 53 -4.20 2.96 2.83
C TYR A 53 -3.67 2.68 1.41
N GLU A 54 -4.02 3.52 0.43
CA GLU A 54 -3.53 3.40 -0.96
C GLU A 54 -1.99 3.41 -1.02
N LEU A 55 -1.35 4.31 -0.28
CA LEU A 55 0.12 4.38 -0.23
C LEU A 55 0.75 3.17 0.48
N ALA A 56 0.11 2.63 1.51
CA ALA A 56 0.56 1.40 2.17
C ALA A 56 0.50 0.19 1.22
N CYS A 57 -0.56 0.07 0.42
CA CYS A 57 -0.66 -0.94 -0.63
C CYS A 57 0.49 -0.80 -1.64
N TYR A 58 0.70 0.41 -2.16
CA TYR A 58 1.81 0.69 -3.08
C TYR A 58 3.17 0.29 -2.51
N ILE A 59 3.45 0.62 -1.24
CA ILE A 59 4.72 0.27 -0.57
C ILE A 59 4.93 -1.25 -0.53
N ILE A 60 3.88 -2.02 -0.23
CA ILE A 60 3.98 -3.48 -0.14
C ILE A 60 4.14 -4.12 -1.51
N ASP A 61 3.44 -3.59 -2.53
CA ASP A 61 3.44 -4.15 -3.88
C ASP A 61 4.73 -3.82 -4.65
N THR A 62 5.38 -2.69 -4.36
CA THR A 62 6.52 -2.19 -5.14
C THR A 62 7.88 -2.29 -4.45
N LEU A 63 7.91 -2.27 -3.11
CA LEU A 63 9.18 -2.20 -2.38
C LEU A 63 9.57 -3.56 -1.77
N PRO A 64 10.86 -3.94 -1.85
CA PRO A 64 11.34 -5.19 -1.27
C PRO A 64 11.18 -5.19 0.25
N ARG A 65 11.02 -6.39 0.81
CA ARG A 65 10.93 -6.57 2.27
C ARG A 65 12.29 -6.36 2.92
N ASN A 66 12.48 -5.19 3.53
CA ASN A 66 13.69 -4.82 4.26
C ASN A 66 13.37 -3.91 5.45
N ALA A 67 14.39 -3.52 6.21
CA ALA A 67 14.24 -2.64 7.37
C ALA A 67 13.63 -1.27 7.00
N GLU A 68 14.00 -0.70 5.85
CA GLU A 68 13.52 0.60 5.39
C GLU A 68 12.04 0.59 5.04
N ARG A 69 11.52 -0.50 4.45
CA ARG A 69 10.08 -0.67 4.24
C ARG A 69 9.33 -0.67 5.58
N SER A 70 9.85 -1.36 6.57
CA SER A 70 9.28 -1.36 7.94
C SER A 70 9.33 0.03 8.59
N VAL A 71 10.37 0.82 8.33
CA VAL A 71 10.45 2.23 8.77
C VAL A 71 9.39 3.07 8.04
N ALA A 72 9.29 2.93 6.72
CA ALA A 72 8.34 3.67 5.90
C ALA A 72 6.89 3.43 6.35
N LEU A 73 6.50 2.17 6.58
CA LEU A 73 5.15 1.83 7.04
C LEU A 73 4.83 2.41 8.42
N ARG A 74 5.78 2.42 9.36
CA ARG A 74 5.59 3.04 10.68
C ARG A 74 5.40 4.55 10.58
N LYS A 75 6.27 5.22 9.82
CA LYS A 75 6.16 6.67 9.58
C LYS A 75 4.85 7.03 8.89
N LEU A 76 4.40 6.20 7.96
CA LEU A 76 3.14 6.39 7.26
C LEU A 76 1.94 6.25 8.20
N LEU A 77 1.97 5.29 9.13
CA LEU A 77 0.91 5.12 10.13
C LEU A 77 0.83 6.33 11.07
N GLU A 78 1.97 6.82 11.55
CA GLU A 78 2.04 8.04 12.38
C GLU A 78 1.47 9.25 11.63
N ALA A 79 1.80 9.41 10.34
CA ALA A 79 1.28 10.47 9.50
C ALA A 79 -0.24 10.34 9.27
N LYS A 80 -0.75 9.12 9.07
CA LYS A 80 -2.18 8.85 8.96
C LYS A 80 -2.93 9.29 10.21
N ASP A 81 -2.45 8.88 11.38
CA ASP A 81 -3.10 9.18 12.66
C ASP A 81 -3.10 10.69 12.94
N ALA A 82 -2.01 11.40 12.60
CA ALA A 82 -1.96 12.86 12.67
C ALA A 82 -2.97 13.53 11.72
N ALA A 83 -3.03 13.09 10.47
CA ALA A 83 -3.95 13.65 9.46
C ALA A 83 -5.43 13.39 9.79
N VAL A 84 -5.75 12.18 10.27
CA VAL A 84 -7.12 11.86 10.73
C VAL A 84 -7.51 12.71 11.92
N ARG A 85 -6.61 12.90 12.90
CA ARG A 85 -6.86 13.74 14.08
C ARG A 85 -7.08 15.21 13.72
N ALA A 86 -6.35 15.73 12.73
CA ALA A 86 -6.54 17.09 12.23
C ALA A 86 -7.93 17.33 11.60
N ASN A 87 -8.64 16.26 11.23
CA ASN A 87 -9.98 16.31 10.64
C ASN A 87 -11.10 16.07 11.68
N VAL A 88 -10.76 16.01 12.97
CA VAL A 88 -11.71 15.92 14.09
C VAL A 88 -11.98 17.30 14.71
N THR A 89 -11.05 18.24 14.53
CA THR A 89 -11.15 19.65 14.95
C THR A 89 -12.09 20.46 14.08
#